data_AF-A0A2E3PCT3-F1
#
_entry.id   AF-A0A2E3PCT3-F1
#
_cell.length_a   1.000
_cell.length_b   1.000
_cell.length_c   1.000
_cell.angle_alpha   90.00
_cell.angle_beta   90.00
_cell.angle_gamma   90.00
#
_symmetry.space_group_name_H-M   'P 1'
#
loop_
_entity.id
_entity.type
_entity.pdbx_description
1 polymer ?
#
loop_
_entity_poly.entity_id
_entity_poly.type
_entity_poly.pdbx_seq_one_letter_code
_entity_poly.pdbx_strand_id
1 'polypeptide(L)'
;MSVTTKKAGLSRRSVLKGAAATATAVGASTLGAPMIWAQNIKDITLRQSGTGVSAFNEIAQKVKEDLGFSLEMTALDSDAVAQRVATQPGSFDIADIEYWMCKKVWPVGNLQAMDVSKIANYDKIVGIFKDGKLTPESTIAQGTAPHTVGFVEAVDGKEFASEQTGFMTLIPTIYNADTLGIRPDLIGRPISNWSELLNPEFAGKASILDISSIGIMDMAMVCESMGEISYGDKGNMTRDEIDQTIAIFTEAKKNGQFRAFWKTFDESVNLMASGEVVIQSMWSPAITAV
;
A
#
# COMPACT_ATOMS: atom_id res chain seq x y z
N MET A 1 47.02 71.32 -20.41
CA MET A 1 46.33 70.78 -19.22
C MET A 1 45.75 69.43 -19.62
N SER A 2 46.23 68.34 -19.02
CA SER A 2 45.87 66.96 -19.39
C SER A 2 44.52 66.58 -18.80
N VAL A 3 43.61 66.06 -19.62
CA VAL A 3 42.33 65.47 -19.23
C VAL A 3 42.57 63.98 -18.97
N THR A 4 42.33 63.53 -17.74
CA THR A 4 42.41 62.09 -17.40
C THR A 4 41.01 61.56 -17.08
N THR A 5 40.41 60.89 -18.05
CA THR A 5 39.16 60.11 -17.90
C THR A 5 39.44 58.83 -17.09
N LYS A 6 38.89 58.73 -15.88
CA LYS A 6 38.91 57.50 -15.09
C LYS A 6 37.92 56.48 -15.66
N LYS A 7 38.41 55.37 -16.23
CA LYS A 7 37.62 54.17 -16.51
C LYS A 7 37.21 53.52 -15.18
N ALA A 8 35.90 53.43 -14.92
CA ALA A 8 35.34 52.68 -13.81
C ALA A 8 35.43 51.17 -14.14
N GLY A 9 36.45 50.49 -13.63
CA GLY A 9 36.54 49.03 -13.68
C GLY A 9 35.63 48.40 -12.64
N LEU A 10 34.80 47.45 -13.06
CA LEU A 10 34.04 46.59 -12.16
C LEU A 10 35.01 45.85 -11.23
N SER A 11 34.90 46.12 -9.93
CA SER A 11 35.73 45.50 -8.90
C SER A 11 35.27 44.05 -8.66
N ARG A 12 36.21 43.12 -8.43
CA ARG A 12 35.90 41.76 -7.97
C ARG A 12 35.00 41.76 -6.73
N ARG A 13 35.10 42.80 -5.88
CA ARG A 13 34.26 42.99 -4.70
C ARG A 13 32.81 43.36 -5.06
N SER A 14 32.59 44.13 -6.12
CA SER A 14 31.22 44.43 -6.60
C SER A 14 30.56 43.23 -7.24
N VAL A 15 31.33 42.36 -7.91
CA VAL A 15 30.82 41.09 -8.45
C VAL A 15 30.47 40.11 -7.34
N LEU A 16 31.33 39.97 -6.31
CA LEU A 16 31.05 39.11 -5.16
C LEU A 16 29.86 39.60 -4.31
N LYS A 17 29.69 40.92 -4.14
CA LYS A 17 28.50 41.48 -3.48
C LYS A 17 27.23 41.31 -4.32
N GLY A 18 27.32 41.41 -5.64
CA GLY A 18 26.22 41.11 -6.56
C GLY A 18 25.81 39.63 -6.47
N ALA A 19 26.79 38.71 -6.52
CA ALA A 19 26.56 37.27 -6.42
C ALA A 19 25.93 36.86 -5.08
N ALA A 20 26.38 37.44 -3.97
CA ALA A 20 25.80 37.19 -2.65
C ALA A 20 24.35 37.70 -2.52
N ALA A 21 24.01 38.83 -3.15
CA ALA A 21 22.65 39.37 -3.17
C ALA A 21 21.70 38.58 -4.07
N THR A 22 22.19 38.00 -5.19
CA THR A 22 21.41 37.05 -5.99
C THR A 22 21.28 35.68 -5.33
N ALA A 23 22.28 35.22 -4.58
CA ALA A 23 22.22 33.95 -3.86
C ALA A 23 21.19 33.97 -2.72
N THR A 24 21.02 35.11 -2.03
CA THR A 24 19.99 35.28 -1.00
C THR A 24 18.59 35.48 -1.58
N ALA A 25 18.46 36.15 -2.73
CA ALA A 25 17.17 36.33 -3.40
C ALA A 25 16.65 35.05 -4.10
N VAL A 26 17.54 34.21 -4.61
CA VAL A 26 17.19 32.91 -5.23
C VAL A 26 17.10 31.80 -4.18
N GLY A 27 17.81 31.93 -3.05
CA GLY A 27 17.77 30.95 -1.96
C GLY A 27 16.45 30.87 -1.20
N ALA A 28 15.59 31.88 -1.28
CA ALA A 28 14.32 31.90 -0.55
C ALA A 28 13.16 31.18 -1.26
N SER A 29 13.25 30.89 -2.57
CA SER A 29 12.10 30.40 -3.35
C SER A 29 12.30 29.09 -4.13
N THR A 30 13.51 28.50 -4.15
CA THR A 30 13.75 27.27 -4.92
C THR A 30 14.59 26.18 -4.22
N LEU A 31 14.94 26.34 -2.94
CA LEU A 31 15.85 25.40 -2.22
C LEU A 31 15.17 24.18 -1.57
N GLY A 32 13.88 23.95 -1.80
CA GLY A 32 13.17 22.81 -1.19
C GLY A 32 13.45 21.45 -1.84
N ALA A 33 14.07 21.40 -3.03
CA ALA A 33 14.41 20.15 -3.70
C ALA A 33 15.92 20.09 -3.96
N PRO A 34 16.62 19.01 -3.57
CA PRO A 34 18.04 18.86 -3.87
C PRO A 34 18.27 18.91 -5.39
N MET A 35 19.22 19.73 -5.82
CA MET A 35 19.61 19.82 -7.23
C MET A 35 20.33 18.52 -7.64
N ILE A 36 19.63 17.63 -8.35
CA ILE A 36 20.20 16.41 -8.91
C ILE A 36 20.78 16.75 -10.29
N TRP A 37 22.09 16.61 -10.44
CA TRP A 37 22.75 16.72 -11.74
C TRP A 37 22.37 15.50 -12.56
N ALA A 38 21.91 15.69 -13.80
CA ALA A 38 21.47 14.59 -14.67
C ALA A 38 22.52 13.47 -14.84
N GLN A 39 23.81 13.79 -14.67
CA GLN A 39 24.89 12.80 -14.74
C GLN A 39 24.91 11.83 -13.54
N ASN A 40 24.39 12.26 -12.40
CA ASN A 40 24.39 11.51 -11.14
C ASN A 40 23.08 10.73 -10.92
N ILE A 41 22.04 10.95 -11.74
CA ILE A 41 20.76 10.26 -11.59
C ILE A 41 20.93 8.73 -11.72
N LYS A 42 21.88 8.29 -12.53
CA LYS A 42 22.21 6.88 -12.73
C LYS A 42 22.75 6.18 -11.49
N ASP A 43 23.31 6.96 -10.55
CA ASP A 43 23.93 6.48 -9.32
C ASP A 43 22.92 6.53 -8.14
N ILE A 44 21.70 7.00 -8.38
CA ILE A 44 20.61 6.98 -7.41
C ILE A 44 19.92 5.63 -7.46
N THR A 45 19.73 5.03 -6.30
CA THR A 45 18.88 3.86 -6.08
C THR A 45 17.79 4.22 -5.08
N LEU A 46 16.53 4.06 -5.48
CA LEU A 46 15.39 4.10 -4.56
C LEU A 46 15.07 2.69 -4.08
N ARG A 47 14.75 2.55 -2.81
CA ARG A 47 14.38 1.28 -2.17
C ARG A 47 12.91 1.30 -1.85
N GLN A 48 12.14 0.45 -2.51
CA GLN A 48 10.75 0.19 -2.20
C GLN A 48 10.65 -1.02 -1.27
N SER A 49 9.78 -0.93 -0.27
CA SER A 49 9.37 -2.06 0.56
C SER A 49 7.85 -2.19 0.51
N GLY A 50 7.37 -3.36 0.08
CA GLY A 50 5.95 -3.65 -0.08
C GLY A 50 5.68 -5.14 -0.17
N THR A 51 4.48 -5.51 -0.61
CA THR A 51 4.10 -6.91 -0.81
C THR A 51 4.45 -7.42 -2.21
N GLY A 52 4.37 -8.73 -2.42
CA GLY A 52 4.56 -9.33 -3.75
C GLY A 52 3.52 -8.89 -4.80
N VAL A 53 2.42 -8.25 -4.39
CA VAL A 53 1.35 -7.80 -5.29
C VAL A 53 1.78 -6.66 -6.20
N SER A 54 2.74 -5.83 -5.77
CA SER A 54 3.20 -4.64 -6.49
C SER A 54 4.66 -4.74 -6.93
N ALA A 55 5.41 -5.74 -6.45
CA ALA A 55 6.84 -5.90 -6.67
C ALA A 55 7.19 -6.54 -8.04
N PHE A 56 6.68 -5.95 -9.13
CA PHE A 56 6.97 -6.40 -10.49
C PHE A 56 8.34 -5.89 -10.98
N ASN A 57 9.21 -6.80 -11.40
CA ASN A 57 10.56 -6.46 -11.89
C ASN A 57 10.52 -5.53 -13.11
N GLU A 58 9.47 -5.62 -13.92
CA GLU A 58 9.23 -4.81 -15.11
C GLU A 58 9.10 -3.32 -14.76
N ILE A 59 8.57 -2.98 -13.58
CA ILE A 59 8.49 -1.60 -13.10
C ILE A 59 9.89 -1.06 -12.87
N ALA A 60 10.74 -1.81 -12.17
CA ALA A 60 12.13 -1.38 -11.91
C ALA A 60 12.94 -1.24 -13.21
N GLN A 61 12.73 -2.14 -14.18
CA GLN A 61 13.34 -2.04 -15.51
C GLN A 61 12.89 -0.77 -16.23
N LYS A 62 11.59 -0.46 -16.23
CA LYS A 62 11.04 0.75 -16.84
C LYS A 62 11.48 2.04 -16.16
N VAL A 63 11.60 2.04 -14.84
CA VAL A 63 12.20 3.16 -14.10
C VAL A 63 13.62 3.41 -14.57
N LYS A 64 14.43 2.35 -14.75
CA LYS A 64 15.79 2.50 -15.25
C LYS A 64 15.85 3.01 -16.69
N GLU A 65 15.00 2.49 -17.57
CA GLU A 65 14.93 2.87 -18.98
C GLU A 65 14.47 4.33 -19.15
N ASP A 66 13.37 4.71 -18.49
CA ASP A 66 12.68 5.98 -18.75
C ASP A 66 13.23 7.11 -17.87
N LEU A 67 13.69 6.82 -16.65
CA LEU A 67 14.09 7.83 -15.66
C LEU A 67 15.59 7.79 -15.30
N GLY A 68 16.31 6.73 -15.69
CA GLY A 68 17.76 6.62 -15.56
C GLY A 68 18.30 6.21 -14.17
N PHE A 69 17.51 6.33 -13.10
CA PHE A 69 17.87 5.84 -11.76
C PHE A 69 17.42 4.38 -11.54
N SER A 70 17.95 3.73 -10.51
CA SER A 70 17.61 2.35 -10.16
C SER A 70 16.49 2.29 -9.12
N LEU A 71 15.63 1.29 -9.22
CA LEU A 71 14.61 0.97 -8.22
C LEU A 71 14.86 -0.45 -7.70
N GLU A 72 15.17 -0.58 -6.41
CA GLU A 72 15.24 -1.86 -5.72
C GLU A 72 13.91 -2.10 -5.01
N MET A 73 13.23 -3.20 -5.34
CA MET A 73 11.95 -3.56 -4.75
C MET A 73 12.14 -4.76 -3.84
N THR A 74 11.63 -4.67 -2.61
CA THR A 74 11.65 -5.79 -1.66
C THR A 74 10.23 -6.22 -1.34
N ALA A 75 9.87 -7.43 -1.78
CA ALA A 75 8.62 -8.09 -1.42
C ALA A 75 8.73 -8.71 -0.02
N LEU A 76 7.78 -8.39 0.85
CA LEU A 76 7.62 -8.91 2.22
C LEU A 76 6.15 -9.30 2.45
N ASP A 77 5.87 -9.96 3.57
CA ASP A 77 4.51 -10.00 4.09
C ASP A 77 4.10 -8.63 4.69
N SER A 78 2.80 -8.42 4.77
CA SER A 78 2.22 -7.17 5.23
C SER A 78 2.68 -6.72 6.63
N ASP A 79 2.80 -7.64 7.59
CA ASP A 79 3.20 -7.31 8.95
C ASP A 79 4.69 -6.90 8.99
N ALA A 80 5.54 -7.57 8.21
CA ALA A 80 6.94 -7.20 8.05
C ALA A 80 7.13 -5.83 7.37
N VAL A 81 6.31 -5.47 6.38
CA VAL A 81 6.32 -4.11 5.81
C VAL A 81 5.97 -3.09 6.89
N ALA A 82 4.86 -3.28 7.61
CA ALA A 82 4.42 -2.36 8.65
C ALA A 82 5.48 -2.19 9.76
N GLN A 83 6.11 -3.29 10.19
CA GLN A 83 7.20 -3.26 11.15
C GLN A 83 8.41 -2.49 10.62
N ARG A 84 8.83 -2.73 9.38
CA ARG A 84 9.95 -2.02 8.75
C ARG A 84 9.68 -0.52 8.67
N VAL A 85 8.50 -0.13 8.21
CA VAL A 85 8.09 1.28 8.10
C VAL A 85 8.10 1.95 9.47
N ALA A 86 7.60 1.29 10.50
CA ALA A 86 7.54 1.85 11.86
C ALA A 86 8.91 1.93 12.56
N THR A 87 9.81 0.97 12.32
CA THR A 87 11.02 0.80 13.16
C THR A 87 12.34 1.11 12.45
N GLN A 88 12.36 1.13 11.12
CA GLN A 88 13.58 1.23 10.32
C GLN A 88 13.44 2.30 9.21
N PRO A 89 13.20 3.58 9.54
CA PRO A 89 12.98 4.65 8.55
C PRO A 89 14.12 4.83 7.54
N GLY A 90 15.36 4.44 7.88
CA GLY A 90 16.49 4.50 6.95
C GLY A 90 16.59 3.35 5.94
N SER A 91 15.70 2.35 6.03
CA SER A 91 15.77 1.12 5.22
C SER A 91 14.95 1.15 3.92
N PHE A 92 14.11 2.17 3.73
CA PHE A 92 13.26 2.33 2.56
C PHE A 92 13.21 3.81 2.17
N ASP A 93 12.87 4.06 0.91
CA ASP A 93 12.57 5.38 0.36
C ASP A 93 11.10 5.46 -0.08
N ILE A 94 10.51 4.32 -0.48
CA ILE A 94 9.10 4.18 -0.84
C ILE A 94 8.48 3.07 0.02
N ALA A 95 7.54 3.44 0.88
CA ALA A 95 6.72 2.49 1.62
C ALA A 95 5.46 2.19 0.82
N ASP A 96 5.37 0.97 0.30
CA ASP A 96 4.19 0.48 -0.38
C ASP A 96 3.36 -0.32 0.62
N ILE A 97 2.37 0.36 1.19
CA ILE A 97 1.59 -0.13 2.32
C ILE A 97 0.11 -0.13 1.98
N GLU A 98 -0.58 -1.12 2.53
CA GLU A 98 -2.02 -1.23 2.43
C GLU A 98 -2.70 -0.21 3.34
N TYR A 99 -3.87 0.30 2.96
CA TYR A 99 -4.55 1.39 3.68
C TYR A 99 -4.84 1.08 5.16
N TRP A 100 -5.08 -0.18 5.52
CA TRP A 100 -5.27 -0.57 6.92
C TRP A 100 -4.00 -0.38 7.76
N MET A 101 -2.81 -0.44 7.16
CA MET A 101 -1.53 -0.23 7.84
C MET A 101 -1.33 1.23 8.24
N CYS A 102 -1.90 2.18 7.49
CA CYS A 102 -1.74 3.60 7.76
C CYS A 102 -2.06 3.94 9.22
N LYS A 103 -3.15 3.40 9.76
CA LYS A 103 -3.52 3.62 11.17
C LYS A 103 -2.44 3.16 12.16
N LYS A 104 -1.64 2.16 11.79
CA LYS A 104 -0.55 1.62 12.62
C LYS A 104 0.75 2.41 12.44
N VAL A 105 1.11 2.76 11.20
CA VAL A 105 2.45 3.29 10.88
C VAL A 105 2.52 4.80 10.71
N TRP A 106 1.42 5.45 10.31
CA TRP A 106 1.40 6.89 10.05
C TRP A 106 1.71 7.73 11.31
N PRO A 107 1.11 7.45 12.49
CA PRO A 107 1.37 8.25 13.70
C PRO A 107 2.83 8.22 14.16
N VAL A 108 3.60 7.20 13.75
CA VAL A 108 5.04 7.11 14.04
C VAL A 108 5.78 8.30 13.46
N GLY A 109 5.38 8.79 12.29
CA GLY A 109 5.98 9.96 11.62
C GLY A 109 7.22 9.63 10.79
N ASN A 110 7.36 8.39 10.32
CA ASN A 110 8.41 7.98 9.38
C ASN A 110 7.99 8.16 7.90
N LEU A 111 6.74 8.59 7.65
CA LEU A 111 6.18 8.86 6.33
C LEU A 111 5.90 10.36 6.18
N GLN A 112 5.81 10.82 4.95
CA GLN A 112 5.51 12.21 4.60
C GLN A 112 4.32 12.27 3.65
N ALA A 113 3.42 13.23 3.85
CA ALA A 113 2.31 13.42 2.94
C ALA A 113 2.74 14.09 1.63
N MET A 114 1.99 13.80 0.57
CA MET A 114 2.22 14.30 -0.78
C MET A 114 1.30 15.46 -1.08
N ASP A 115 1.88 16.57 -1.54
CA ASP A 115 1.14 17.73 -2.02
C ASP A 115 0.35 17.38 -3.28
N VAL A 116 -0.98 17.42 -3.16
CA VAL A 116 -1.93 17.04 -4.21
C VAL A 116 -1.71 17.86 -5.49
N SER A 117 -1.31 19.13 -5.36
CA SER A 117 -1.07 20.01 -6.51
C SER A 117 0.09 19.54 -7.39
N LYS A 118 0.96 18.65 -6.89
CA LYS A 118 2.11 18.07 -7.60
C LYS A 118 1.80 16.72 -8.25
N ILE A 119 0.60 16.16 -8.01
CA ILE A 119 0.18 14.87 -8.55
C ILE A 119 -0.58 15.10 -9.85
N ALA A 120 0.10 14.96 -10.99
CA ALA A 120 -0.46 15.26 -12.31
C ALA A 120 -1.75 14.49 -12.66
N ASN A 121 -1.94 13.29 -12.10
CA ASN A 121 -3.09 12.43 -12.35
C ASN A 121 -4.08 12.37 -11.17
N TYR A 122 -4.03 13.32 -10.22
CA TYR A 122 -4.90 13.29 -9.04
C TYR A 122 -6.39 13.18 -9.39
N ASP A 123 -6.85 13.95 -10.38
CA ASP A 123 -8.25 13.94 -10.80
C ASP A 123 -8.72 12.59 -11.35
N LYS A 124 -7.77 11.76 -11.82
CA LYS A 124 -8.04 10.40 -12.32
C LYS A 124 -8.13 9.35 -11.22
N ILE A 125 -7.78 9.69 -9.98
CA ILE A 125 -7.94 8.78 -8.84
C ILE A 125 -9.44 8.52 -8.62
N VAL A 126 -9.78 7.24 -8.53
CA VAL A 126 -11.16 6.76 -8.33
C VAL A 126 -11.72 7.26 -6.99
N GLY A 127 -13.03 7.54 -6.94
CA GLY A 127 -13.73 8.11 -5.78
C GLY A 127 -13.51 7.34 -4.46
N ILE A 128 -13.37 6.01 -4.51
CA ILE A 128 -13.14 5.17 -3.32
C ILE A 128 -11.95 5.65 -2.45
N PHE A 129 -10.94 6.29 -3.04
CA PHE A 129 -9.77 6.82 -2.35
C PHE A 129 -9.92 8.28 -1.90
N LYS A 130 -10.89 9.00 -2.45
CA LYS A 130 -11.11 10.43 -2.24
C LYS A 130 -12.29 10.69 -1.30
N ASP A 131 -13.44 10.10 -1.59
CA ASP A 131 -14.69 10.27 -0.84
C ASP A 131 -15.30 8.94 -0.37
N GLY A 132 -14.60 7.82 -0.60
CA GLY A 132 -15.04 6.50 -0.16
C GLY A 132 -16.10 5.86 -1.04
N LYS A 133 -16.48 6.48 -2.16
CA LYS A 133 -17.59 6.03 -3.00
C LYS A 133 -17.12 5.55 -4.36
N LEU A 134 -17.58 4.36 -4.76
CA LEU A 134 -17.37 3.84 -6.11
C LEU A 134 -18.28 4.53 -7.13
N THR A 135 -19.52 4.76 -6.74
CA THR A 135 -20.54 5.55 -7.45
C THR A 135 -21.19 6.53 -6.47
N PRO A 136 -21.84 7.62 -6.91
CA PRO A 136 -22.44 8.60 -6.00
C PRO A 136 -23.40 7.99 -4.94
N GLU A 137 -24.08 6.92 -5.32
CA GLU A 137 -25.04 6.16 -4.50
C GLU A 137 -24.40 5.05 -3.67
N SER A 138 -23.09 4.77 -3.84
CA SER A 138 -22.40 3.73 -3.09
C SER A 138 -22.37 4.05 -1.59
N THR A 139 -22.58 3.01 -0.80
CA THR A 139 -22.29 3.02 0.63
C THR A 139 -20.78 2.95 0.86
N ILE A 140 -20.30 3.67 1.86
CA ILE A 140 -18.91 3.55 2.30
C ILE A 140 -18.68 2.13 2.82
N ALA A 141 -17.56 1.53 2.42
CA ALA A 141 -17.19 0.18 2.82
C ALA A 141 -16.90 0.08 4.33
N GLN A 142 -17.11 -1.12 4.88
CA GLN A 142 -16.71 -1.48 6.25
C GLN A 142 -15.19 -1.44 6.44
N GLY A 143 -14.74 -1.36 7.68
CA GLY A 143 -13.33 -1.37 8.04
C GLY A 143 -12.60 -0.07 7.70
N THR A 144 -11.36 -0.21 7.22
CA THR A 144 -10.56 0.97 6.84
C THR A 144 -10.85 1.35 5.40
N ALA A 145 -11.91 2.13 5.20
CA ALA A 145 -12.19 2.75 3.92
C ALA A 145 -11.04 3.74 3.58
N PRO A 146 -10.44 3.68 2.38
CA PRO A 146 -9.20 4.42 2.08
C PRO A 146 -9.27 5.93 2.34
N HIS A 147 -10.39 6.57 2.03
CA HIS A 147 -10.58 8.02 2.29
C HIS A 147 -10.43 8.41 3.78
N THR A 148 -10.71 7.50 4.73
CA THR A 148 -10.61 7.77 6.18
C THR A 148 -9.18 7.89 6.69
N VAL A 149 -8.21 7.48 5.87
CA VAL A 149 -6.77 7.60 6.16
C VAL A 149 -6.01 8.23 4.99
N GLY A 150 -6.74 8.79 4.01
CA GLY A 150 -6.19 9.23 2.72
C GLY A 150 -5.57 10.63 2.76
N PHE A 151 -5.92 11.44 3.76
CA PHE A 151 -5.56 12.85 3.82
C PHE A 151 -5.11 13.27 5.22
N VAL A 152 -4.32 14.34 5.28
CA VAL A 152 -3.84 15.01 6.51
C VAL A 152 -3.87 16.53 6.32
N GLU A 153 -3.87 17.31 7.40
CA GLU A 153 -3.97 18.77 7.28
C GLU A 153 -2.66 19.47 6.87
N ALA A 154 -1.52 18.79 7.02
CA ALA A 154 -0.20 19.35 6.75
C ALA A 154 0.77 18.26 6.25
N VAL A 155 1.86 18.67 5.59
CA VAL A 155 2.88 17.78 5.03
C VAL A 155 3.49 16.80 6.07
N ASP A 156 3.58 17.23 7.33
CA ASP A 156 4.09 16.51 8.49
C ASP A 156 2.98 16.13 9.49
N GLY A 157 1.71 16.25 9.08
CA GLY A 157 0.55 15.92 9.89
C GLY A 157 0.51 14.45 10.26
N LYS A 158 0.32 14.15 11.55
CA LYS A 158 0.25 12.78 12.09
C LYS A 158 -1.18 12.27 12.29
N GLU A 159 -2.16 13.15 12.15
CA GLU A 159 -3.58 12.85 12.31
C GLU A 159 -4.26 12.90 10.94
N PHE A 160 -5.11 11.90 10.68
CA PHE A 160 -5.87 11.84 9.44
C PHE A 160 -6.98 12.90 9.45
N ALA A 161 -7.12 13.59 8.33
CA ALA A 161 -8.23 14.50 8.09
C ALA A 161 -9.52 13.72 7.84
N SER A 162 -10.65 14.31 8.23
CA SER A 162 -11.98 13.75 7.97
C SER A 162 -12.47 14.02 6.55
N GLU A 163 -11.82 14.92 5.81
CA GLU A 163 -12.16 15.34 4.46
C GLU A 163 -10.91 15.41 3.57
N GLN A 164 -11.11 15.59 2.26
CA GLN A 164 -10.01 15.79 1.33
C GLN A 164 -9.28 17.10 1.64
N THR A 165 -7.96 17.03 1.72
CA THR A 165 -7.08 18.19 1.91
C THR A 165 -6.11 18.31 0.75
N GLY A 166 -5.23 19.32 0.80
CA GLY A 166 -4.11 19.46 -0.14
C GLY A 166 -2.99 18.43 0.07
N PHE A 167 -3.07 17.56 1.07
CA PHE A 167 -1.99 16.62 1.43
C PHE A 167 -2.52 15.19 1.55
N MET A 168 -2.09 14.34 0.61
CA MET A 168 -2.49 12.94 0.52
C MET A 168 -1.48 12.02 1.21
N THR A 169 -1.94 11.01 1.93
CA THR A 169 -1.06 10.08 2.67
C THR A 169 -0.40 9.05 1.76
N LEU A 170 -1.16 8.49 0.83
CA LEU A 170 -0.74 7.43 -0.09
C LEU A 170 -1.25 7.72 -1.51
N ILE A 171 -0.47 7.32 -2.53
CA ILE A 171 -0.97 7.29 -3.91
C ILE A 171 -1.52 5.89 -4.19
N PRO A 172 -2.81 5.76 -4.54
CA PRO A 172 -3.35 4.47 -4.92
C PRO A 172 -2.75 4.01 -6.26
N THR A 173 -2.11 2.85 -6.24
CA THR A 173 -1.52 2.22 -7.44
C THR A 173 -2.37 1.03 -7.90
N ILE A 174 -2.90 0.26 -6.96
CA ILE A 174 -3.65 -0.98 -7.20
C ILE A 174 -4.81 -1.04 -6.21
N TYR A 175 -5.97 -1.51 -6.68
CA TYR A 175 -7.01 -2.05 -5.81
C TYR A 175 -7.61 -3.29 -6.44
N ASN A 176 -8.03 -4.21 -5.58
CA ASN A 176 -8.57 -5.51 -5.94
C ASN A 176 -9.64 -5.91 -4.91
N ALA A 177 -10.34 -7.00 -5.22
CA ALA A 177 -11.26 -7.65 -4.29
C ALA A 177 -10.79 -9.09 -4.10
N ASP A 178 -10.46 -9.44 -2.87
CA ASP A 178 -10.05 -10.80 -2.53
C ASP A 178 -11.26 -11.71 -2.48
N THR A 179 -11.05 -12.97 -2.91
CA THR A 179 -12.13 -13.94 -3.05
C THR A 179 -11.61 -15.35 -2.82
N LEU A 180 -12.49 -16.33 -2.97
CA LEU A 180 -12.10 -17.73 -2.98
C LEU A 180 -11.37 -18.06 -4.29
N GLY A 181 -10.08 -18.33 -4.19
CA GLY A 181 -9.35 -19.03 -5.23
C GLY A 181 -9.75 -20.51 -5.21
N ILE A 182 -10.17 -21.03 -6.36
CA ILE A 182 -10.67 -22.40 -6.50
C ILE A 182 -9.98 -23.12 -7.67
N ARG A 183 -9.90 -24.45 -7.58
CA ARG A 183 -9.46 -25.34 -8.67
C ARG A 183 -10.68 -25.98 -9.34
N PRO A 184 -11.35 -25.30 -10.31
CA PRO A 184 -12.57 -25.82 -10.93
C PRO A 184 -12.33 -27.10 -11.74
N ASP A 185 -11.08 -27.37 -12.12
CA ASP A 185 -10.67 -28.63 -12.75
C ASP A 185 -10.65 -29.82 -11.77
N LEU A 186 -10.57 -29.55 -10.46
CA LEU A 186 -10.59 -30.56 -9.39
C LEU A 186 -11.89 -30.56 -8.59
N ILE A 187 -12.71 -29.50 -8.71
CA ILE A 187 -14.01 -29.37 -8.04
C ILE A 187 -15.12 -29.64 -9.05
N GLY A 188 -15.85 -30.73 -8.87
CA GLY A 188 -16.87 -31.20 -9.82
C GLY A 188 -18.18 -30.37 -9.85
N ARG A 189 -18.20 -29.19 -9.21
CA ARG A 189 -19.38 -28.32 -9.10
C ARG A 189 -18.98 -26.85 -8.96
N PRO A 190 -19.85 -25.89 -9.31
CA PRO A 190 -19.58 -24.47 -9.08
C PRO A 190 -19.52 -24.15 -7.58
N ILE A 191 -18.70 -23.16 -7.25
CA ILE A 191 -18.54 -22.55 -5.92
C ILE A 191 -18.99 -21.10 -6.01
N SER A 192 -19.94 -20.70 -5.15
CA SER A 192 -20.55 -19.36 -5.22
C SER A 192 -20.63 -18.65 -3.87
N ASN A 193 -20.21 -19.28 -2.77
CA ASN A 193 -20.39 -18.76 -1.42
C ASN A 193 -19.12 -18.95 -0.59
N TRP A 194 -18.85 -18.02 0.33
CA TRP A 194 -17.69 -18.08 1.23
C TRP A 194 -17.76 -19.27 2.19
N SER A 195 -18.97 -19.71 2.58
CA SER A 195 -19.17 -20.88 3.44
C SER A 195 -18.52 -22.16 2.92
N GLU A 196 -18.26 -22.25 1.61
CA GLU A 196 -17.60 -23.38 0.98
C GLU A 196 -16.18 -23.62 1.50
N LEU A 197 -15.51 -22.60 2.04
CA LEU A 197 -14.18 -22.75 2.63
C LEU A 197 -14.16 -23.72 3.82
N LEU A 198 -15.28 -23.83 4.55
CA LEU A 198 -15.47 -24.77 5.67
C LEU A 198 -16.30 -26.00 5.30
N ASN A 199 -16.57 -26.22 4.01
CA ASN A 199 -17.29 -27.41 3.57
C ASN A 199 -16.43 -28.67 3.85
N PRO A 200 -16.98 -29.70 4.52
CA PRO A 200 -16.27 -30.96 4.76
C PRO A 200 -15.76 -31.67 3.50
N GLU A 201 -16.34 -31.38 2.33
CA GLU A 201 -15.83 -31.83 1.02
C GLU A 201 -14.35 -31.49 0.82
N PHE A 202 -13.90 -30.35 1.36
CA PHE A 202 -12.55 -29.83 1.20
C PHE A 202 -11.67 -29.99 2.44
N ALA A 203 -12.06 -30.85 3.38
CA ALA A 203 -11.26 -31.12 4.57
C ALA A 203 -9.83 -31.58 4.20
N GLY A 204 -8.82 -30.93 4.78
CA GLY A 204 -7.41 -31.16 4.51
C GLY A 204 -6.92 -30.59 3.19
N LYS A 205 -7.76 -29.86 2.44
CA LYS A 205 -7.47 -29.24 1.14
C LYS A 205 -7.91 -27.78 1.06
N ALA A 206 -8.24 -27.17 2.19
CA ALA A 206 -8.53 -25.74 2.29
C ALA A 206 -7.35 -24.96 2.88
N SER A 207 -7.24 -23.67 2.56
CA SER A 207 -6.31 -22.75 3.21
C SER A 207 -6.94 -21.36 3.38
N ILE A 208 -6.39 -20.55 4.29
CA ILE A 208 -6.84 -19.18 4.54
C ILE A 208 -5.64 -18.32 4.93
N LEU A 209 -5.74 -17.03 4.63
CA LEU A 209 -4.73 -16.03 4.89
C LEU A 209 -4.42 -15.86 6.39
N ASP A 210 -3.13 -15.82 6.75
CA ASP A 210 -2.59 -15.58 8.10
C ASP A 210 -1.97 -14.18 8.22
N ILE A 211 -2.77 -13.19 7.85
CA ILE A 211 -2.54 -11.77 8.16
C ILE A 211 -3.72 -11.32 9.01
N SER A 212 -3.48 -11.00 10.28
CA SER A 212 -4.54 -10.77 11.27
C SER A 212 -5.59 -9.74 10.80
N SER A 213 -5.15 -8.66 10.13
CA SER A 213 -6.04 -7.59 9.69
C SER A 213 -6.85 -7.92 8.43
N ILE A 214 -6.55 -9.01 7.71
CA ILE A 214 -7.25 -9.44 6.48
C ILE A 214 -7.93 -10.79 6.70
N GLY A 215 -7.18 -11.79 7.18
CA GLY A 215 -7.67 -13.15 7.39
C GLY A 215 -8.88 -13.22 8.32
N ILE A 216 -8.97 -12.35 9.34
CA ILE A 216 -10.17 -12.29 10.18
C ILE A 216 -11.41 -11.82 9.41
N MET A 217 -11.24 -10.92 8.44
CA MET A 217 -12.34 -10.49 7.57
C MET A 217 -12.77 -11.63 6.64
N ASP A 218 -11.83 -12.38 6.07
CA ASP A 218 -12.12 -13.59 5.29
C ASP A 218 -12.91 -14.61 6.15
N MET A 219 -12.49 -14.82 7.41
CA MET A 219 -13.22 -15.68 8.35
C MET A 219 -14.64 -15.18 8.60
N ALA A 220 -14.84 -13.87 8.77
CA ALA A 220 -16.17 -13.31 8.93
C ALA A 220 -17.03 -13.45 7.68
N MET A 221 -16.45 -13.33 6.48
CA MET A 221 -17.18 -13.59 5.23
C MET A 221 -17.69 -15.04 5.18
N VAL A 222 -16.89 -16.00 5.65
CA VAL A 222 -17.29 -17.41 5.78
C VAL A 222 -18.41 -17.58 6.81
N CYS A 223 -18.23 -17.07 8.04
CA CYS A 223 -19.21 -17.21 9.11
C CYS A 223 -20.55 -16.55 8.78
N GLU A 224 -20.53 -15.36 8.16
CA GLU A 224 -21.75 -14.69 7.71
C GLU A 224 -22.41 -15.43 6.55
N SER A 225 -21.63 -15.97 5.61
CA SER A 225 -22.15 -16.81 4.52
C SER A 225 -22.74 -18.13 5.02
N MET A 226 -22.35 -18.62 6.20
CA MET A 226 -22.98 -19.77 6.87
C MET A 226 -24.26 -19.38 7.63
N GLY A 227 -24.46 -18.08 7.89
CA GLY A 227 -25.54 -17.58 8.74
C GLY A 227 -25.29 -17.72 10.25
N GLU A 228 -24.06 -18.04 10.65
CA GLU A 228 -23.70 -18.27 12.07
C GLU A 228 -23.51 -16.96 12.84
N ILE A 229 -22.97 -15.92 12.18
CA ILE A 229 -22.65 -14.64 12.81
C ILE A 229 -23.08 -13.52 11.86
N SER A 230 -23.72 -12.49 12.41
CA SER A 230 -23.96 -11.21 11.72
C SER A 230 -23.01 -10.17 12.28
N TYR A 231 -22.33 -9.43 11.41
CA TYR A 231 -21.32 -8.46 11.83
C TYR A 231 -21.80 -7.03 11.62
N GLY A 232 -21.57 -6.15 12.59
CA GLY A 232 -21.78 -4.71 12.41
C GLY A 232 -20.78 -4.11 11.42
N ASP A 233 -19.49 -4.34 11.67
CA ASP A 233 -18.37 -3.92 10.83
C ASP A 233 -17.27 -5.00 10.84
N LYS A 234 -17.08 -5.70 9.71
CA LYS A 234 -16.09 -6.79 9.61
C LYS A 234 -14.65 -6.32 9.75
N GLY A 235 -14.35 -5.05 9.47
CA GLY A 235 -13.02 -4.50 9.68
C GLY A 235 -12.81 -3.87 11.07
N ASN A 236 -13.85 -3.86 11.90
CA ASN A 236 -13.81 -3.36 13.28
C ASN A 236 -14.76 -4.16 14.19
N MET A 237 -14.52 -5.47 14.24
CA MET A 237 -15.34 -6.40 15.02
C MET A 237 -15.25 -6.11 16.53
N THR A 238 -16.36 -6.33 17.21
CA THR A 238 -16.42 -6.45 18.67
C THR A 238 -15.66 -7.68 19.15
N ARG A 239 -15.31 -7.68 20.44
CA ARG A 239 -14.67 -8.84 21.06
C ARG A 239 -15.52 -10.11 20.93
N ASP A 240 -16.82 -10.00 21.11
CA ASP A 240 -17.74 -11.14 21.05
C ASP A 240 -17.85 -11.72 19.64
N GLU A 241 -17.87 -10.86 18.61
CA GLU A 241 -17.81 -11.28 17.20
C GLU A 241 -16.49 -12.00 16.90
N ILE A 242 -15.36 -11.48 17.40
CA ILE A 242 -14.03 -12.11 17.25
C ILE A 242 -14.00 -13.47 17.93
N ASP A 243 -14.43 -13.56 19.20
CA ASP A 243 -14.39 -14.80 19.98
C ASP A 243 -15.23 -15.90 19.33
N GLN A 244 -16.41 -15.57 18.80
CA GLN A 244 -17.26 -16.51 18.05
C GLN A 244 -16.61 -16.95 16.73
N THR A 245 -16.07 -16.00 15.97
CA THR A 245 -15.39 -16.28 14.68
C THR A 245 -14.21 -17.25 14.90
N ILE A 246 -13.37 -16.96 15.88
CA ILE A 246 -12.19 -17.79 16.21
C ILE A 246 -12.61 -19.15 16.76
N ALA A 247 -13.71 -19.25 17.51
CA ALA A 247 -14.23 -20.53 17.98
C ALA A 247 -14.59 -21.47 16.81
N ILE A 248 -15.33 -20.97 15.82
CA ILE A 248 -15.71 -21.72 14.61
C ILE A 248 -14.47 -22.20 13.85
N PHE A 249 -13.52 -21.29 13.58
CA PHE A 249 -12.30 -21.65 12.85
C PHE A 249 -11.36 -22.57 13.64
N THR A 250 -11.34 -22.45 14.97
CA THR A 250 -10.59 -23.37 15.84
C THR A 250 -11.19 -24.77 15.79
N GLU A 251 -12.50 -24.91 15.80
CA GLU A 251 -13.17 -26.20 15.64
C GLU A 251 -12.91 -26.80 14.25
N ALA A 252 -13.07 -26.01 13.18
CA ALA A 252 -12.75 -26.46 11.82
C ALA A 252 -11.28 -26.93 11.69
N LYS A 253 -10.33 -26.20 12.29
CA LYS A 253 -8.92 -26.60 12.34
C LYS A 253 -8.73 -27.92 13.08
N LYS A 254 -9.38 -28.11 14.23
CA LYS A 254 -9.33 -29.38 15.01
C LYS A 254 -9.93 -30.55 14.23
N ASN A 255 -10.93 -30.28 13.39
CA ASN A 255 -11.56 -31.26 12.52
C ASN A 255 -10.77 -31.51 11.22
N GLY A 256 -9.59 -30.91 11.08
CA GLY A 256 -8.68 -31.15 9.96
C GLY A 256 -9.03 -30.37 8.69
N GLN A 257 -9.79 -29.28 8.77
CA GLN A 257 -10.21 -28.53 7.58
C GLN A 257 -9.03 -27.98 6.77
N PHE A 258 -8.03 -27.39 7.44
CA PHE A 258 -6.99 -26.63 6.77
C PHE A 258 -5.71 -27.45 6.53
N ARG A 259 -5.21 -27.38 5.30
CA ARG A 259 -3.90 -27.92 4.91
C ARG A 259 -2.74 -27.07 5.44
N ALA A 260 -2.89 -25.75 5.31
CA ALA A 260 -1.90 -24.73 5.63
C ALA A 260 -2.58 -23.36 5.81
N PHE A 261 -1.82 -22.39 6.29
CA PHE A 261 -2.16 -20.97 6.30
C PHE A 261 -1.02 -20.20 5.64
N TRP A 262 -1.32 -19.19 4.83
CA TRP A 262 -0.33 -18.48 4.00
C TRP A 262 -0.24 -17.00 4.37
N LYS A 263 0.91 -16.37 4.16
CA LYS A 263 1.17 -14.93 4.44
C LYS A 263 1.72 -14.18 3.24
N THR A 264 2.29 -14.90 2.28
CA THR A 264 2.92 -14.30 1.11
C THR A 264 2.21 -14.69 -0.17
N PHE A 265 2.39 -13.86 -1.20
CA PHE A 265 1.84 -14.11 -2.53
C PHE A 265 2.27 -15.49 -3.04
N ASP A 266 3.57 -15.80 -2.96
CA ASP A 266 4.14 -17.04 -3.46
C ASP A 266 3.63 -18.27 -2.70
N GLU A 267 3.45 -18.20 -1.38
CA GLU A 267 2.86 -19.30 -0.60
C GLU A 267 1.43 -19.61 -1.10
N SER A 268 0.62 -18.58 -1.33
CA SER A 268 -0.75 -18.76 -1.82
C SER A 268 -0.79 -19.43 -3.20
N VAL A 269 0.08 -19.01 -4.12
CA VAL A 269 0.18 -19.56 -5.47
C VAL A 269 0.66 -21.01 -5.44
N ASN A 270 1.72 -21.29 -4.67
CA ASN A 270 2.32 -22.62 -4.61
C ASN A 270 1.34 -23.68 -4.07
N LEU A 271 0.52 -23.35 -3.06
CA LEU A 271 -0.48 -24.26 -2.50
C LEU A 271 -1.53 -24.70 -3.55
N MET A 272 -1.92 -23.79 -4.44
CA MET A 272 -2.90 -24.06 -5.50
C MET A 272 -2.28 -24.77 -6.70
N ALA A 273 -1.09 -24.32 -7.12
CA ALA A 273 -0.37 -24.89 -8.25
C ALA A 273 0.03 -26.36 -7.98
N SER A 274 0.45 -26.68 -6.74
CA SER A 274 0.78 -28.05 -6.35
C SER A 274 -0.44 -28.96 -6.22
N GLY A 275 -1.65 -28.40 -6.10
CA GLY A 275 -2.88 -29.14 -5.83
C GLY A 275 -3.02 -29.63 -4.39
N GLU A 276 -2.15 -29.19 -3.47
CA GLU A 276 -2.29 -29.46 -2.03
C GLU A 276 -3.54 -28.81 -1.45
N VAL A 277 -3.94 -27.67 -2.02
CA VAL A 277 -5.16 -26.95 -1.71
C VAL A 277 -5.98 -26.81 -3.00
N VAL A 278 -7.30 -26.92 -2.87
CA VAL A 278 -8.24 -26.75 -4.00
C VAL A 278 -9.18 -25.56 -3.81
N ILE A 279 -9.25 -25.02 -2.59
CA ILE A 279 -10.04 -23.85 -2.22
C ILE A 279 -9.31 -23.04 -1.14
N GLN A 280 -9.16 -21.74 -1.31
CA GLN A 280 -8.62 -20.86 -0.27
C GLN A 280 -9.06 -19.41 -0.45
N SER A 281 -9.02 -18.62 0.62
CA SER A 281 -8.99 -17.16 0.44
C SER A 281 -7.70 -16.78 -0.30
N MET A 282 -7.82 -15.91 -1.29
CA MET A 282 -6.68 -15.48 -2.10
C MET A 282 -6.77 -14.01 -2.47
N TRP A 283 -5.58 -13.39 -2.52
CA TRP A 283 -5.41 -12.14 -3.21
C TRP A 283 -5.75 -12.29 -4.69
N SER A 284 -6.65 -11.44 -5.22
CA SER A 284 -7.09 -11.56 -6.62
C SER A 284 -5.94 -11.64 -7.64
N PRO A 285 -4.83 -10.88 -7.52
CA PRO A 285 -3.70 -11.01 -8.44
C PRO A 285 -3.06 -12.41 -8.45
N ALA A 286 -3.08 -13.13 -7.33
CA ALA A 286 -2.53 -14.48 -7.22
C ALA A 286 -3.35 -15.52 -8.00
N ILE A 287 -4.64 -15.25 -8.23
CA ILE A 287 -5.52 -16.12 -9.04
C ILE A 287 -5.04 -16.18 -10.49
N THR A 288 -4.45 -15.10 -11.02
CA THR A 288 -3.98 -15.08 -12.41
C THR A 288 -2.71 -15.89 -12.64
N ALA A 289 -2.06 -16.36 -11.56
CA ALA A 289 -0.82 -17.12 -11.60
C ALA A 289 -1.02 -18.64 -11.43
N VAL A 290 -2.27 -19.11 -11.23
CA VAL A 290 -2.61 -20.51 -10.90
C VAL A 290 -3.55 -21.16 -11.90
#